data_AF-A0A383CY99-F1
#
_entry.id   AF-A0A383CY99-F1
#
_cell.length_a   1.000
_cell.length_b   1.000
_cell.length_c   1.000
_cell.angle_alpha   90.00
_cell.angle_beta   90.00
_cell.angle_gamma   90.00
#
_symmetry.space_group_name_H-M   'P 1'
#
loop_
_entity.id
_entity.type
_entity.pdbx_description
1 polymer ?
#
loop_
_entity_poly.entity_id
_entity_poly.type
_entity_poly.pdbx_seq_one_letter_code
_entity_poly.pdbx_strand_id
1 'polypeptide(L)'
;FLFFEITGLSKLRLADYQEEAFVRISFHLVLDQLIPKALPLTTNGLKLNCVPLINLFDKTTEPVALNEKNYRYKLVADRSAGADIEIQTIEEVFLVDRDGIEYPVKPYFSVQDPTLFEDEIYWVSQKEETLRRDTPGSDVWISVFSRSEINLRGMTLYAKTKCNNRRLGESLVAKQEMALIGVAPVKNCRLLMRPTRYVAPELDKDSLWKLMASLTRHHLAMSIPESAKENLLLTLSL
;
A
#
# COMPACT_ATOMS: atom_id res chain seq x y z
N PHE A 1 -15.04 -8.24 8.46
CA PHE A 1 -14.28 -7.28 9.29
C PHE A 1 -14.52 -7.59 10.76
N LEU A 2 -13.52 -7.40 11.64
CA LEU A 2 -13.56 -7.78 13.08
C LEU A 2 -13.51 -6.56 14.02
N PHE A 3 -14.06 -5.43 13.58
CA PHE A 3 -14.17 -4.21 14.38
C PHE A 3 -15.65 -3.87 14.53
N PHE A 4 -16.04 -3.37 15.70
CA PHE A 4 -17.35 -2.79 15.94
C PHE A 4 -17.19 -1.53 16.79
N GLU A 5 -18.17 -0.64 16.70
CA GLU A 5 -18.20 0.62 17.43
C GLU A 5 -19.41 0.65 18.36
N ILE A 6 -19.22 1.20 19.56
CA ILE A 6 -20.31 1.52 20.49
C ILE A 6 -20.55 3.02 20.41
N THR A 7 -21.66 3.41 19.82
CA THR A 7 -22.04 4.82 19.64
C THR A 7 -22.87 5.35 20.82
N GLY A 8 -22.99 6.67 20.93
CA GLY A 8 -23.85 7.31 21.95
C GLY A 8 -23.25 7.47 23.34
N LEU A 9 -21.98 7.07 23.54
CA LEU A 9 -21.28 7.21 24.83
C LEU A 9 -21.12 8.66 25.29
N SER A 10 -21.09 9.63 24.36
CA SER A 10 -21.03 11.06 24.68
C SER A 10 -22.20 11.56 25.53
N LYS A 11 -23.35 10.87 25.49
CA LYS A 11 -24.53 11.22 26.29
C LYS A 11 -24.38 10.87 27.78
N LEU A 12 -23.43 10.01 28.13
CA LEU A 12 -23.22 9.55 29.51
C LEU A 12 -22.55 10.59 30.41
N ARG A 13 -22.12 11.75 29.86
CA ARG A 13 -21.47 12.86 30.57
C ARG A 13 -20.43 12.40 31.60
N LEU A 14 -19.56 11.49 31.17
CA LEU A 14 -18.56 10.86 32.04
C LEU A 14 -17.55 11.86 32.63
N ALA A 15 -17.40 13.05 32.02
CA ALA A 15 -16.55 14.13 32.51
C ALA A 15 -17.08 14.80 33.80
N ASP A 16 -18.37 14.65 34.11
CA ASP A 16 -18.99 15.22 35.32
C ASP A 16 -18.68 14.38 36.57
N TYR A 17 -18.16 13.16 36.39
CA TYR A 17 -17.71 12.29 37.49
C TYR A 17 -16.29 12.69 37.92
N GLN A 18 -16.21 13.58 38.92
CA GLN A 18 -14.95 13.90 39.61
C GLN A 18 -14.84 13.07 40.89
N GLU A 19 -14.11 11.95 40.82
CA GLU A 19 -13.59 11.29 42.01
C GLU A 19 -12.06 11.16 41.91
N GLU A 20 -11.38 11.24 43.07
CA GLU A 20 -9.93 11.15 43.24
C GLU A 20 -9.36 9.73 42.96
N ALA A 21 -10.21 8.77 42.60
CA ALA A 21 -9.86 7.36 42.40
C ALA A 21 -10.33 6.82 41.04
N PHE A 22 -9.68 5.76 40.58
CA PHE A 22 -9.97 5.09 39.30
C PHE A 22 -11.45 4.70 39.17
N VAL A 23 -12.22 5.47 38.39
CA VAL A 23 -13.60 5.15 38.05
C VAL A 23 -13.62 3.92 37.14
N ARG A 24 -14.18 2.80 37.63
CA ARG A 24 -14.41 1.60 36.82
C ARG A 24 -15.82 1.64 36.24
N ILE A 25 -15.93 1.68 34.92
CA ILE A 25 -17.22 1.60 34.22
C ILE A 25 -17.40 0.18 33.67
N SER A 26 -18.56 -0.41 33.91
CA SER A 26 -18.93 -1.72 33.39
C SER A 26 -20.06 -1.57 32.38
N PHE A 27 -19.86 -2.08 31.16
CA PHE A 27 -20.89 -2.15 30.13
C PHE A 27 -21.48 -3.57 30.07
N HIS A 28 -22.80 -3.68 30.16
CA HIS A 28 -23.53 -4.93 29.99
C HIS A 28 -24.19 -4.95 28.61
N LEU A 29 -23.71 -5.83 27.72
CA LEU A 29 -24.28 -6.03 26.39
C LEU A 29 -25.37 -7.09 26.48
N VAL A 30 -26.62 -6.67 26.32
CA VAL A 30 -27.79 -7.57 26.29
C VAL A 30 -28.04 -7.95 24.83
N LEU A 31 -27.99 -9.24 24.53
CA LEU A 31 -28.24 -9.80 23.19
C LEU A 31 -29.62 -10.45 23.17
N ASP A 32 -30.26 -10.41 22.00
CA ASP A 32 -31.55 -11.05 21.72
C ASP A 32 -31.41 -12.56 21.44
N GLN A 33 -30.20 -13.03 21.16
CA GLN A 33 -29.87 -14.43 20.95
C GLN A 33 -28.87 -14.95 21.99
N LEU A 34 -28.99 -16.25 22.29
CA LEU A 34 -28.04 -16.95 23.14
C LEU A 34 -26.69 -17.08 22.46
N ILE A 35 -25.61 -16.75 23.17
CA ILE A 35 -24.24 -16.99 22.71
C ILE A 35 -24.03 -18.51 22.62
N PRO A 36 -23.55 -19.05 21.48
CA PRO A 36 -23.27 -20.47 21.36
C PRO A 36 -22.30 -20.95 22.45
N LYS A 37 -22.64 -22.04 23.16
CA LYS A 37 -21.81 -22.59 24.24
C LYS A 37 -20.39 -22.97 23.82
N ALA A 38 -20.20 -23.24 22.53
CA ALA A 38 -18.89 -23.56 21.95
C ALA A 38 -17.97 -22.34 21.80
N LEU A 39 -18.47 -21.12 21.96
CA LEU A 39 -17.66 -19.90 21.83
C LEU A 39 -16.93 -19.61 23.15
N PRO A 40 -15.60 -19.71 23.22
CA PRO A 40 -14.86 -19.41 24.43
C PRO A 40 -14.85 -17.90 24.69
N LEU A 41 -15.66 -17.44 25.63
CA LEU A 41 -15.60 -16.07 26.13
C LEU A 41 -14.39 -15.93 27.06
N THR A 42 -13.37 -15.21 26.61
CA THR A 42 -12.17 -14.94 27.39
C THR A 42 -12.02 -13.45 27.67
N THR A 43 -11.30 -13.10 28.73
CA THR A 43 -10.96 -11.70 29.05
C THR A 43 -10.11 -11.01 27.97
N ASN A 44 -9.56 -11.78 27.04
CA ASN A 44 -8.79 -11.29 25.89
C ASN A 44 -9.62 -11.19 24.60
N GLY A 45 -10.92 -11.49 24.64
CA GLY A 45 -11.79 -11.52 23.46
C GLY A 45 -12.10 -10.14 22.88
N LEU A 46 -12.06 -9.09 23.69
CA LEU A 46 -12.22 -7.71 23.26
C LEU A 46 -10.97 -6.91 23.62
N LYS A 47 -10.46 -6.13 22.66
CA LYS A 47 -9.29 -5.29 22.84
C LYS A 47 -9.57 -3.90 22.28
N LEU A 48 -9.13 -2.88 23.02
CA LEU A 48 -9.14 -1.49 22.60
C LEU A 48 -7.75 -1.12 22.03
N ASN A 49 -7.64 0.04 21.38
CA ASN A 49 -6.38 0.57 20.85
C ASN A 49 -5.69 -0.40 19.87
N CYS A 50 -6.49 -1.09 19.07
CA CYS A 50 -6.02 -2.02 18.05
C CYS A 50 -6.29 -1.40 16.68
N VAL A 51 -5.29 -1.42 15.81
CA VAL A 51 -5.41 -0.92 14.43
C VAL A 51 -4.79 -1.94 13.47
N PRO A 52 -5.34 -2.10 12.25
CA PRO A 52 -4.65 -2.84 11.21
C PRO A 52 -3.38 -2.08 10.81
N LEU A 53 -2.29 -2.80 10.55
CA LEU A 53 -1.03 -2.22 10.09
C LEU A 53 -0.62 -2.89 8.78
N ILE A 54 -0.13 -2.08 7.85
CA ILE A 54 0.47 -2.52 6.59
C ILE A 54 1.96 -2.19 6.60
N ASN A 55 2.78 -3.06 5.99
CA ASN A 55 4.21 -2.82 5.85
C ASN A 55 4.46 -1.87 4.67
N LEU A 56 4.37 -0.56 4.91
CA LEU A 56 4.62 0.48 3.93
C LEU A 56 5.40 1.62 4.57
N PHE A 57 6.50 2.04 3.97
CA PHE A 57 7.37 3.10 4.48
C PHE A 57 7.95 3.95 3.35
N ASP A 58 8.33 5.19 3.68
CA ASP A 58 8.94 6.13 2.75
C ASP A 58 10.41 5.82 2.52
N LYS A 59 10.84 5.90 1.25
CA LYS A 59 12.25 5.77 0.88
C LYS A 59 12.57 6.50 -0.42
N THR A 60 13.69 7.20 -0.42
CA THR A 60 14.27 7.79 -1.64
C THR A 60 15.08 6.72 -2.37
N THR A 61 14.91 6.61 -3.68
CA THR A 61 15.67 5.66 -4.49
C THR A 61 17.13 6.05 -4.62
N GLU A 62 17.96 5.07 -4.96
CA GLU A 62 19.31 5.31 -5.45
C GLU A 62 19.27 6.20 -6.70
N PRO A 63 20.21 7.16 -6.83
CA PRO A 63 20.30 8.00 -8.02
C PRO A 63 20.69 7.19 -9.25
N VAL A 64 20.10 7.54 -10.40
CA VAL A 64 20.36 6.92 -11.69
C VAL A 64 20.80 7.97 -12.70
N ALA A 65 22.06 7.89 -13.14
CA ALA A 65 22.58 8.76 -14.18
C ALA A 65 21.92 8.47 -15.53
N LEU A 66 21.38 9.50 -16.17
CA LEU A 66 20.78 9.41 -17.50
C LEU A 66 21.87 9.49 -18.57
N ASN A 67 21.81 8.59 -19.54
CA ASN A 67 22.86 8.44 -20.55
C ASN A 67 22.35 8.50 -22.00
N GLU A 68 21.07 8.84 -22.22
CA GLU A 68 20.35 8.90 -23.52
C GLU A 68 20.40 7.63 -24.39
N LYS A 69 21.21 6.63 -24.03
CA LYS A 69 21.33 5.35 -24.73
C LYS A 69 20.20 4.40 -24.34
N ASN A 70 19.70 4.54 -23.12
CA ASN A 70 18.62 3.73 -22.58
C ASN A 70 17.32 4.52 -22.60
N TYR A 71 16.26 3.89 -23.09
CA TYR A 71 14.91 4.46 -23.07
C TYR A 71 14.22 4.34 -21.70
N ARG A 72 14.72 3.45 -20.84
CA ARG A 72 14.21 3.20 -19.49
C ARG A 72 15.34 2.91 -18.51
N TYR A 73 15.10 3.20 -17.25
CA TYR A 73 16.06 3.11 -16.16
C TYR A 73 15.46 2.33 -15.00
N LYS A 74 16.23 1.42 -14.40
CA LYS A 74 15.76 0.64 -13.25
C LYS A 74 15.83 1.49 -11.99
N LEU A 75 14.70 1.65 -11.30
CA LEU A 75 14.65 2.25 -9.98
C LEU A 75 14.98 1.19 -8.93
N VAL A 76 15.86 1.55 -8.00
CA VAL A 76 16.26 0.70 -6.88
C VAL A 76 16.10 1.52 -5.60
N ALA A 77 15.28 1.03 -4.66
CA ALA A 77 15.04 1.74 -3.40
C ALA A 77 16.31 1.81 -2.54
N ASP A 78 17.09 0.74 -2.52
CA ASP A 78 18.33 0.62 -1.73
C ASP A 78 19.16 -0.52 -2.29
N ARG A 79 20.40 -0.26 -2.70
CA ARG A 79 21.28 -1.34 -3.16
C ARG A 79 21.83 -2.17 -2.01
N SER A 80 21.99 -1.56 -0.83
CA SER A 80 22.56 -2.23 0.35
C SER A 80 21.58 -3.21 0.98
N ALA A 81 20.28 -2.90 0.96
CA ALA A 81 19.22 -3.80 1.43
C ALA A 81 18.88 -4.94 0.43
N GLY A 82 19.68 -5.08 -0.64
CA GLY A 82 19.63 -6.21 -1.56
C GLY A 82 18.27 -6.39 -2.25
N ALA A 83 17.62 -7.52 -1.96
CA ALA A 83 16.36 -7.92 -2.56
C ALA A 83 15.19 -7.89 -1.56
N ASP A 84 15.37 -7.31 -0.38
CA ASP A 84 14.33 -7.31 0.65
C ASP A 84 13.33 -6.18 0.47
N ILE A 85 13.75 -5.07 -0.15
CA ILE A 85 12.91 -3.88 -0.35
C ILE A 85 12.32 -3.88 -1.76
N GLU A 86 11.00 -3.70 -1.83
CA GLU A 86 10.25 -3.50 -3.06
C GLU A 86 9.67 -2.09 -3.12
N ILE A 87 9.73 -1.45 -4.29
CA ILE A 87 9.01 -0.20 -4.56
C ILE A 87 7.55 -0.52 -4.84
N GLN A 88 6.66 -0.05 -3.97
CA GLN A 88 5.21 -0.21 -4.12
C GLN A 88 4.61 0.93 -4.95
N THR A 89 4.96 2.19 -4.67
CA THR A 89 4.48 3.36 -5.43
C THR A 89 5.58 4.39 -5.58
N ILE A 90 5.63 5.05 -6.73
CA ILE A 90 6.44 6.25 -6.96
C ILE A 90 5.55 7.45 -6.61
N GLU A 91 5.96 8.28 -5.66
CA GLU A 91 5.20 9.48 -5.27
C GLU A 91 5.68 10.70 -6.03
N GLU A 92 7.00 10.90 -6.10
CA GLU A 92 7.61 12.06 -6.77
C GLU A 92 8.88 11.63 -7.50
N VAL A 93 9.19 12.30 -8.61
CA VAL A 93 10.38 12.05 -9.43
C VAL A 93 11.09 13.37 -9.65
N PHE A 94 12.42 13.35 -9.52
CA PHE A 94 13.26 14.53 -9.65
C PHE A 94 14.43 14.23 -10.59
N LEU A 95 14.83 15.25 -11.34
CA LEU A 95 16.08 15.31 -12.07
C LEU A 95 17.01 16.28 -11.36
N VAL A 96 18.28 15.91 -11.26
CA VAL A 96 19.33 16.75 -10.70
C VAL A 96 20.36 17.00 -11.79
N ASP A 97 20.70 18.25 -12.01
CA ASP A 97 21.80 18.60 -12.91
C ASP A 97 23.17 18.42 -12.22
N ARG A 98 24.23 18.87 -12.89
CA ARG A 98 25.61 18.79 -12.35
C ARG A 98 25.88 19.81 -11.24
N ASP A 99 25.10 20.88 -11.21
CA ASP A 99 25.21 21.96 -10.23
C ASP A 99 24.39 21.65 -8.96
N GLY A 100 23.64 20.55 -8.97
CA GLY A 100 22.82 20.09 -7.84
C GLY A 100 21.41 20.69 -7.83
N ILE A 101 20.99 21.35 -8.90
CA ILE A 101 19.65 21.94 -9.01
C ILE A 101 18.65 20.82 -9.29
N GLU A 102 17.62 20.76 -8.45
CA GLU A 102 16.53 19.79 -8.55
C GLU A 102 15.39 20.32 -9.43
N TYR A 103 14.96 19.50 -10.39
CA TYR A 103 13.84 19.75 -11.29
C TYR A 103 12.78 18.66 -11.09
N PRO A 104 11.57 18.99 -10.61
CA PRO A 104 10.49 18.02 -10.48
C PRO A 104 10.00 17.56 -11.86
N VAL A 105 9.71 16.27 -11.98
CA VAL A 105 9.21 15.64 -13.21
C VAL A 105 7.77 15.21 -13.00
N LYS A 106 6.86 15.60 -13.90
CA LYS A 106 5.43 15.32 -13.74
C LYS A 106 5.07 13.90 -14.21
N PRO A 107 4.12 13.21 -13.56
CA PRO A 107 3.64 11.93 -14.07
C PRO A 107 2.86 12.14 -15.37
N TYR A 108 3.12 11.33 -16.39
CA TYR A 108 2.42 11.45 -17.68
C TYR A 108 0.90 11.33 -17.55
N PHE A 109 0.43 10.40 -16.72
CA PHE A 109 -1.00 10.13 -16.53
C PHE A 109 -1.73 11.15 -15.65
N SER A 110 -1.07 12.21 -15.14
CA SER A 110 -1.80 13.32 -14.51
C SER A 110 -2.44 14.26 -15.52
N VAL A 111 -1.98 14.24 -16.78
CA VAL A 111 -2.54 15.09 -17.84
C VAL A 111 -3.73 14.37 -18.47
N GLN A 112 -4.94 14.83 -18.16
CA GLN A 112 -6.18 14.23 -18.68
C GLN A 112 -6.51 14.68 -20.11
N ASP A 113 -6.09 15.88 -20.49
CA ASP A 113 -6.31 16.45 -21.83
C ASP A 113 -4.97 16.56 -22.58
N PRO A 114 -4.79 15.86 -23.71
CA PRO A 114 -3.57 15.92 -24.51
C PRO A 114 -3.20 17.32 -25.03
N THR A 115 -4.14 18.26 -25.07
CA THR A 115 -3.87 19.65 -25.46
C THR A 115 -3.17 20.46 -24.37
N LEU A 116 -3.21 19.97 -23.12
CA LEU A 116 -2.56 20.58 -21.96
C LEU A 116 -1.13 20.06 -21.73
N PHE A 117 -0.59 19.24 -22.64
CA PHE A 117 0.83 18.88 -22.61
C PHE A 117 1.69 20.11 -22.90
N GLU A 118 2.25 20.69 -21.84
CA GLU A 118 3.28 21.73 -21.89
C GLU A 118 4.65 21.14 -22.27
N ASP A 119 5.61 22.01 -22.62
CA ASP A 119 7.02 21.68 -22.89
C ASP A 119 7.79 21.35 -21.59
N GLU A 120 7.22 20.42 -20.81
CA GLU A 120 7.77 19.93 -19.57
C GLU A 120 8.30 18.50 -19.74
N ILE A 121 8.90 17.99 -18.67
CA ILE A 121 9.42 16.64 -18.60
C ILE A 121 8.40 15.78 -17.86
N TYR A 122 8.05 14.65 -18.48
CA TYR A 122 7.12 13.67 -17.94
C TYR A 122 7.81 12.35 -17.67
N TRP A 123 7.26 11.58 -16.73
CA TRP A 123 7.68 10.21 -16.47
C TRP A 123 6.53 9.21 -16.58
N VAL A 124 6.89 8.00 -16.99
CA VAL A 124 6.05 6.80 -16.95
C VAL A 124 6.83 5.68 -16.28
N SER A 125 6.17 4.89 -15.45
CA SER A 125 6.76 3.72 -14.83
C SER A 125 6.13 2.43 -15.34
N GLN A 126 6.93 1.38 -15.42
CA GLN A 126 6.49 0.02 -15.70
C GLN A 126 6.97 -0.90 -14.59
N LYS A 127 6.06 -1.74 -14.08
CA LYS A 127 6.41 -2.84 -13.19
C LYS A 127 6.58 -4.12 -14.02
N GLU A 128 7.64 -4.85 -13.75
CA GLU A 128 7.89 -6.16 -14.34
C GLU A 128 8.13 -7.16 -13.22
N GLU A 129 7.77 -8.42 -13.43
CA GLU A 129 8.16 -9.48 -12.51
C GLU A 129 9.68 -9.54 -12.43
N THR A 130 10.21 -9.69 -11.22
CA THR A 130 11.66 -9.77 -11.07
C THR A 130 12.19 -11.08 -11.64
N LEU A 131 13.29 -10.99 -12.39
CA LEU A 131 13.95 -12.15 -12.99
C LEU A 131 14.78 -12.97 -11.98
N ARG A 132 14.79 -12.55 -10.71
CA ARG A 132 15.55 -13.21 -9.64
C ARG A 132 14.81 -14.47 -9.19
N ARG A 133 15.43 -15.63 -9.40
CA ARG A 133 14.84 -16.95 -9.08
C ARG A 133 14.39 -17.10 -7.62
N ASP A 134 15.14 -16.52 -6.69
CA ASP A 134 14.93 -16.74 -5.25
C ASP A 134 14.19 -15.58 -4.55
N THR A 135 13.81 -14.53 -5.29
CA THR A 135 13.12 -13.38 -4.69
C THR A 135 11.86 -13.07 -5.48
N PRO A 136 10.66 -13.39 -4.98
CA PRO A 136 9.43 -12.96 -5.63
C PRO A 136 9.23 -11.45 -5.51
N GLY A 137 8.49 -10.87 -6.45
CA GLY A 137 8.07 -9.48 -6.45
C GLY A 137 8.30 -8.82 -7.80
N SER A 138 8.26 -7.50 -7.80
CA SER A 138 8.39 -6.69 -9.00
C SER A 138 9.62 -5.79 -8.98
N ASP A 139 10.17 -5.55 -10.17
CA ASP A 139 11.15 -4.52 -10.46
C ASP A 139 10.43 -3.32 -11.11
N VAL A 140 10.85 -2.12 -10.74
CA VAL A 140 10.27 -0.88 -11.27
C VAL A 140 11.24 -0.23 -12.24
N TRP A 141 10.75 0.02 -13.45
CA TRP A 141 11.45 0.76 -14.48
C TRP A 141 10.77 2.11 -14.68
N ILE A 142 11.56 3.14 -14.92
CA ILE A 142 11.08 4.48 -15.22
C ILE A 142 11.62 4.96 -16.56
N SER A 143 10.76 5.59 -17.34
CA SER A 143 11.08 6.28 -18.58
C SER A 143 10.75 7.75 -18.42
N VAL A 144 11.62 8.60 -18.95
CA VAL A 144 11.46 10.05 -18.91
C VAL A 144 11.45 10.56 -20.34
N PHE A 145 10.53 11.47 -20.65
CA PHE A 145 10.40 12.06 -21.98
C PHE A 145 9.84 13.46 -21.90
N SER A 146 10.02 14.22 -22.98
CA SER A 146 9.41 15.53 -23.18
C SER A 146 8.85 15.59 -24.60
N ARG A 147 7.91 16.51 -24.84
CA ARG A 147 7.39 16.80 -26.18
C ARG A 147 8.44 17.49 -27.06
N SER A 148 9.26 18.32 -26.44
CA SER A 148 10.35 19.05 -27.10
C SER A 148 11.67 18.32 -26.95
N GLU A 149 12.63 18.61 -27.84
CA GLU A 149 13.99 18.08 -27.70
C GLU A 149 14.60 18.58 -26.39
N ILE A 150 14.91 17.64 -25.49
CA ILE A 150 15.56 17.92 -24.22
C ILE A 150 16.86 17.14 -24.11
N ASN A 151 17.92 17.83 -23.69
CA ASN A 151 19.21 17.23 -23.42
C ASN A 151 19.25 16.78 -21.96
N LEU A 152 19.13 15.46 -21.74
CA LEU A 152 19.17 14.85 -20.40
C LEU A 152 20.58 14.37 -20.04
N ARG A 153 21.59 14.64 -20.86
CA ARG A 153 22.96 14.13 -20.64
C ARG A 153 23.55 14.69 -19.36
N GLY A 154 23.94 13.77 -18.49
CA GLY A 154 24.57 14.12 -17.22
C GLY A 154 23.60 14.64 -16.17
N MET A 155 22.28 14.53 -16.41
CA MET A 155 21.28 14.62 -15.35
C MET A 155 21.21 13.29 -14.60
N THR A 156 20.86 13.38 -13.33
CA THR A 156 20.66 12.23 -12.44
C THR A 156 19.22 12.19 -11.99
N LEU A 157 18.57 11.04 -12.17
CA LEU A 157 17.20 10.83 -11.73
C LEU A 157 17.16 10.14 -10.38
N TYR A 158 16.30 10.60 -9.49
CA TYR A 158 15.88 9.84 -8.30
C TYR A 158 14.38 10.03 -8.06
N ALA A 159 13.81 9.17 -7.22
CA ALA A 159 12.39 9.21 -6.88
C ALA A 159 12.17 9.08 -5.38
N LYS A 160 11.12 9.74 -4.88
CA LYS A 160 10.54 9.42 -3.57
C LYS A 160 9.48 8.35 -3.75
N THR A 161 9.55 7.30 -2.94
CA THR A 161 8.76 6.10 -3.12
C THR A 161 8.19 5.59 -1.81
N LYS A 162 7.05 4.91 -1.90
CA LYS A 162 6.55 4.02 -0.85
C LYS A 162 7.08 2.62 -1.12
N CYS A 163 7.65 2.00 -0.09
CA CYS A 163 8.30 0.70 -0.17
C CYS A 163 7.73 -0.29 0.86
N ASN A 164 7.89 -1.59 0.58
CA ASN A 164 7.60 -2.67 1.52
C ASN A 164 8.83 -3.59 1.67
N ASN A 165 8.85 -4.48 2.68
CA ASN A 165 9.96 -5.45 2.88
C ASN A 165 9.66 -6.86 2.34
N ARG A 166 8.82 -7.02 1.31
CA ARG A 166 8.44 -8.31 0.72
C ARG A 166 8.11 -9.36 1.80
N ARG A 167 8.81 -10.50 1.77
CA ARG A 167 8.64 -11.63 2.70
C ARG A 167 9.24 -11.41 4.09
N LEU A 168 10.01 -10.35 4.32
CA LEU A 168 10.66 -10.13 5.62
C LEU A 168 9.63 -10.05 6.76
N GLY A 169 8.47 -9.44 6.49
CA GLY A 169 7.37 -9.35 7.45
C GLY A 169 6.80 -10.70 7.89
N GLU A 170 6.98 -11.77 7.11
CA GLU A 170 6.49 -13.12 7.43
C GLU A 170 7.25 -13.77 8.59
N SER A 171 8.48 -13.30 8.86
CA SER A 171 9.31 -13.79 9.97
C SER A 171 8.82 -13.32 11.34
N LEU A 172 7.99 -12.28 11.38
CA LEU A 172 7.46 -11.72 12.63
C LEU A 172 6.46 -12.68 13.27
N VAL A 173 6.48 -12.75 14.60
CA VAL A 173 5.61 -13.63 15.39
C VAL A 173 4.50 -12.86 16.11
N ALA A 174 3.42 -13.56 16.43
CA ALA A 174 2.37 -12.99 17.27
C ALA A 174 2.94 -12.59 18.64
N LYS A 175 2.43 -11.49 19.20
CA LYS A 175 2.88 -10.85 20.45
C LYS A 175 4.28 -10.23 20.40
N GLN A 176 4.94 -10.21 19.25
CA GLN A 176 6.22 -9.51 19.11
C GLN A 176 6.05 -8.02 19.41
N GLU A 177 6.94 -7.49 20.24
CA GLU A 177 6.97 -6.07 20.59
C GLU A 177 7.54 -5.27 19.42
N MET A 178 6.93 -4.11 19.18
CA MET A 178 7.30 -3.19 18.12
C MET A 178 7.76 -1.88 18.74
N ALA A 179 8.89 -1.38 18.27
CA ALA A 179 9.34 -0.04 18.59
C ALA A 179 8.63 0.97 17.68
N LEU A 180 8.27 2.12 18.24
CA LEU A 180 7.82 3.26 17.47
C LEU A 180 9.04 4.03 16.96
N ILE A 181 9.02 4.43 15.69
CA ILE A 181 9.99 5.38 15.15
C ILE A 181 9.36 6.77 15.27
N GLY A 182 10.03 7.69 15.97
CA GLY A 182 9.53 9.04 16.24
C GLY A 182 8.88 9.20 17.62
N VAL A 183 8.00 10.19 17.76
CA VAL A 183 7.35 10.54 19.04
C VAL A 183 5.84 10.40 18.91
N ALA A 184 5.24 9.51 19.71
CA ALA A 184 3.80 9.39 19.84
C ALA A 184 3.43 8.99 21.28
N PRO A 185 2.21 9.32 21.76
CA PRO A 185 1.75 8.96 23.11
C PRO A 185 1.36 7.48 23.21
N VAL A 186 2.29 6.58 22.87
CA VAL A 186 2.11 5.13 22.87
C VAL A 186 3.07 4.52 23.87
N LYS A 187 2.53 3.86 24.91
CA LYS A 187 3.35 3.22 25.96
C LYS A 187 4.02 1.93 25.46
N ASN A 188 3.28 1.12 24.69
CA ASN A 188 3.79 -0.10 24.08
C ASN A 188 3.02 -0.41 22.79
N CYS A 189 3.67 -1.11 21.87
CA CYS A 189 3.06 -1.63 20.67
C CYS A 189 3.47 -3.09 20.50
N ARG A 190 2.52 -3.95 20.13
CA ARG A 190 2.79 -5.37 19.86
C ARG A 190 1.85 -5.93 18.82
N LEU A 191 2.32 -6.93 18.09
CA LEU A 191 1.49 -7.65 17.12
C LEU A 191 0.46 -8.53 17.84
N LEU A 192 -0.81 -8.42 17.46
CA LEU A 192 -1.86 -9.31 17.98
C LEU A 192 -1.89 -10.67 17.28
N MET A 193 -1.58 -10.66 15.99
CA MET A 193 -1.56 -11.81 15.11
C MET A 193 -0.29 -11.79 14.26
N ARG A 194 0.05 -12.94 13.68
CA ARG A 194 1.13 -13.01 12.69
C ARG A 194 0.73 -12.18 11.46
N PRO A 195 1.65 -11.41 10.86
CA PRO A 195 1.39 -10.74 9.58
C PRO A 195 0.98 -11.75 8.50
N THR A 196 0.21 -11.28 7.53
CA THR A 196 -0.14 -12.07 6.35
C THR A 196 1.10 -12.37 5.52
N ARG A 197 1.04 -13.42 4.71
CA ARG A 197 2.08 -13.70 3.73
C ARG A 197 2.16 -12.59 2.70
N TYR A 198 3.36 -12.33 2.20
CA TYR A 198 3.57 -11.48 1.05
C TYR A 198 2.94 -12.13 -0.18
N VAL A 199 2.15 -11.35 -0.90
CA VAL A 199 1.52 -11.75 -2.16
C VAL A 199 2.17 -10.91 -3.25
N ALA A 200 2.90 -11.56 -4.15
CA ALA A 200 3.48 -10.89 -5.31
C ALA A 200 2.36 -10.49 -6.27
N PRO A 201 2.50 -9.36 -6.99
CA PRO A 201 1.54 -9.00 -8.02
C PRO A 201 1.62 -10.01 -9.17
N GLU A 202 0.47 -10.54 -9.60
CA GLU A 202 0.36 -11.29 -10.85
C GLU A 202 0.30 -10.29 -12.01
N LEU A 203 1.39 -10.15 -12.76
CA LEU A 203 1.47 -9.20 -13.89
C LEU A 203 1.13 -9.86 -15.23
N ASP A 204 0.36 -10.95 -15.19
CA ASP A 204 -0.12 -11.66 -16.38
C ASP A 204 -1.10 -10.79 -17.19
N LYS A 205 -0.95 -10.85 -18.51
CA LYS A 205 -1.86 -10.23 -19.48
C LYS A 205 -3.27 -10.77 -19.33
N ASP A 206 -3.45 -12.06 -19.04
CA ASP A 206 -4.78 -12.66 -18.92
C ASP A 206 -5.55 -12.10 -17.73
N SER A 207 -4.88 -11.89 -16.59
CA SER A 207 -5.48 -11.27 -15.40
C SER A 207 -5.92 -9.82 -15.66
N LEU A 208 -5.13 -9.06 -16.42
CA LEU A 208 -5.50 -7.70 -16.85
C LEU A 208 -6.72 -7.70 -17.78
N TRP A 209 -6.79 -8.63 -18.74
CA TRP A 209 -7.96 -8.75 -19.61
C TRP A 209 -9.22 -9.17 -18.84
N LYS A 210 -9.09 -10.09 -17.87
CA LYS A 210 -10.19 -10.47 -16.98
C LYS A 210 -10.68 -9.26 -16.17
N LEU A 211 -9.77 -8.46 -15.60
CA LEU A 211 -10.12 -7.24 -14.88
C LEU A 211 -10.83 -6.21 -15.78
N MET A 212 -10.31 -5.96 -16.98
CA MET A 212 -10.92 -5.00 -17.90
C MET A 212 -12.29 -5.48 -18.41
N ALA A 213 -12.43 -6.78 -18.70
CA ALA A 213 -13.72 -7.39 -18.98
C ALA A 213 -14.67 -7.25 -17.79
N SER A 214 -14.14 -7.30 -16.56
CA SER A 214 -14.92 -7.07 -15.35
C SER A 214 -15.53 -5.67 -15.30
N LEU A 215 -14.69 -4.65 -15.49
CA LEU A 215 -15.10 -3.25 -15.41
C LEU A 215 -16.07 -2.84 -16.54
N THR A 216 -15.98 -3.45 -17.72
CA THR A 216 -16.76 -3.03 -18.91
C THR A 216 -18.09 -3.75 -19.09
N ARG A 217 -18.28 -4.96 -18.55
CA ARG A 217 -19.46 -5.81 -18.83
C ARG A 217 -20.37 -6.12 -17.64
N HIS A 218 -19.98 -5.81 -16.41
CA HIS A 218 -20.57 -6.50 -15.26
C HIS A 218 -21.97 -6.06 -14.84
N HIS A 219 -22.39 -4.82 -15.13
CA HIS A 219 -23.69 -4.38 -14.64
C HIS A 219 -24.89 -5.02 -15.36
N LEU A 220 -24.72 -5.49 -16.60
CA LEU A 220 -25.77 -6.16 -17.39
C LEU A 220 -25.66 -7.68 -17.37
N ALA A 221 -24.46 -8.23 -17.17
CA ALA A 221 -24.24 -9.68 -17.13
C ALA A 221 -24.75 -10.31 -15.82
N MET A 222 -24.70 -9.58 -14.69
CA MET A 222 -25.20 -10.07 -13.40
C MET A 222 -26.72 -10.13 -13.29
N SER A 223 -27.46 -9.45 -14.19
CA SER A 223 -28.93 -9.51 -14.21
C SER A 223 -29.51 -10.72 -14.95
N ILE A 224 -28.67 -11.53 -15.61
CA ILE A 224 -29.09 -12.72 -16.36
C ILE A 224 -28.80 -13.97 -15.51
N PRO A 225 -29.82 -14.68 -14.99
CA PRO A 225 -29.63 -15.79 -14.04
C PRO A 225 -28.75 -16.93 -14.55
N GLU A 226 -28.77 -17.18 -15.86
CA GLU A 226 -28.06 -18.29 -16.52
C GLU A 226 -26.54 -18.07 -16.55
N SER A 227 -26.09 -16.81 -16.73
CA SER A 227 -24.68 -16.45 -16.78
C SER A 227 -24.16 -15.83 -15.48
N ALA A 228 -25.05 -15.49 -14.53
CA ALA A 228 -24.69 -14.83 -13.28
C ALA A 228 -23.71 -15.65 -12.44
N LYS A 229 -23.88 -16.97 -12.34
CA LYS A 229 -22.99 -17.84 -11.56
C LYS A 229 -21.56 -17.86 -12.12
N GLU A 230 -21.42 -17.99 -13.43
CA GLU A 230 -20.11 -18.03 -14.09
C GLU A 230 -19.41 -16.67 -14.00
N ASN A 231 -20.13 -15.57 -14.24
CA ASN A 231 -19.59 -14.23 -14.08
C ASN A 231 -19.18 -13.94 -12.62
N LEU A 232 -19.96 -14.41 -11.64
CA LEU A 232 -19.63 -14.26 -10.22
C LEU A 232 -18.37 -15.04 -9.85
N LEU A 233 -18.22 -16.29 -10.32
CA LEU A 233 -17.02 -17.08 -10.10
C LEU A 233 -15.78 -16.42 -10.73
N LEU A 234 -15.93 -15.87 -11.94
CA LEU A 234 -14.87 -15.15 -12.63
C LEU A 234 -14.46 -13.89 -11.85
N THR A 235 -15.44 -13.12 -11.34
CA THR A 235 -15.21 -11.94 -10.50
C THR A 235 -14.54 -12.29 -9.18
N LEU A 236 -14.93 -13.39 -8.53
CA LEU A 236 -14.35 -13.84 -7.25
C LEU A 236 -12.97 -14.48 -7.40
N SER A 237 -12.60 -14.85 -8.63
CA SER A 237 -11.28 -15.41 -8.95
C SER A 237 -10.23 -14.36 -9.35
N LEU A 238 -10.65 -13.09 -9.48
CA LEU A 238 -9.75 -11.93 -9.55
C LEU A 238 -9.22 -11.59 -8.16
#